data_AF-A0A353CWJ1-F1
#
_entry.id   AF-A0A353CWJ1-F1
#
_cell.length_a   1.000
_cell.length_b   1.000
_cell.length_c   1.000
_cell.angle_alpha   90.00
_cell.angle_beta   90.00
_cell.angle_gamma   90.00
#
_symmetry.space_group_name_H-M   'P 1'
#
loop_
_entity.id
_entity.type
_entity.pdbx_description
1 polymer ?
#
loop_
_entity_poly.entity_id
_entity_poly.type
_entity_poly.pdbx_seq_one_letter_code
_entity_poly.pdbx_strand_id
1 'polypeptide(L)'
;LAGRGDHRCISRPSGSPFQFQAMHDTTDEETVRQLAFNTEWHYALDLSDESDEGKYVCLRTLWTMRQLLAEKKLDRLLFDTVTKKLASVFCVDTSKQRLDSVHITSDMRRLGRIGIFVRVITGFLTNLKRREPKLFATLDTSFGERYLSSKGQSVFSMVKPSESDRTLSQVTEDLFVLVRRFEKAEAVASMKTYSLLSRVFSEQCNVVMEKGRETVWGARRRRSVRSGR
;
A
#
# COMPACT_ATOMS: atom_id res chain seq x y z
N LEU A 1 -34.67 30.02 -9.88
CA LEU A 1 -34.62 30.10 -8.41
C LEU A 1 -34.43 28.68 -7.88
N ALA A 2 -33.33 28.46 -7.15
CA ALA A 2 -32.99 27.35 -6.23
C ALA A 2 -33.27 25.88 -6.67
N GLY A 3 -32.35 24.93 -6.57
CA GLY A 3 -31.02 24.92 -5.96
C GLY A 3 -30.26 23.67 -6.38
N ARG A 4 -28.94 23.81 -6.53
CA ARG A 4 -28.02 22.70 -6.79
C ARG A 4 -27.90 21.89 -5.49
N GLY A 5 -28.43 20.67 -5.51
CA GLY A 5 -28.20 19.66 -4.48
C GLY A 5 -26.81 19.08 -4.63
N ASP A 6 -25.93 19.46 -3.72
CA ASP A 6 -24.56 18.94 -3.59
C ASP A 6 -24.65 17.47 -3.12
N HIS A 7 -24.76 16.52 -4.06
CA HIS A 7 -24.81 15.09 -3.77
C HIS A 7 -23.41 14.55 -3.41
N ARG A 8 -22.90 14.96 -2.24
CA ARG A 8 -21.84 14.24 -1.53
C ARG A 8 -22.48 13.25 -0.56
N CYS A 9 -23.15 12.23 -1.09
CA CYS A 9 -23.60 11.10 -0.30
C CYS A 9 -22.45 10.10 -0.13
N ILE A 10 -21.51 10.41 0.77
CA ILE A 10 -20.65 9.39 1.39
C ILE A 10 -21.50 8.71 2.47
N SER A 11 -22.45 7.90 2.03
CA SER A 11 -23.14 6.93 2.87
C SER A 11 -22.98 5.59 2.17
N ARG A 12 -21.79 5.01 2.30
CA ARG A 12 -21.50 3.66 1.79
C ARG A 12 -21.45 2.68 2.98
N PRO A 13 -21.99 1.46 2.80
CA PRO A 13 -22.25 0.49 3.86
C PRO A 13 -20.99 0.10 4.64
N SER A 14 -21.20 -0.49 5.81
CA SER A 14 -20.24 -0.77 6.88
C SER A 14 -19.04 -1.67 6.52
N GLY A 15 -18.96 -2.22 5.30
CA GLY A 15 -17.85 -3.03 4.83
C GLY A 15 -17.00 -2.27 3.81
N SER A 16 -15.69 -2.18 4.03
CA SER A 16 -14.78 -1.67 2.99
C SER A 16 -14.24 -2.85 2.17
N PRO A 17 -14.12 -2.74 0.83
CA PRO A 17 -13.57 -3.82 -0.01
C PRO A 17 -12.14 -4.24 0.41
N PHE A 18 -11.43 -3.38 1.16
CA PHE A 18 -10.14 -3.69 1.77
C PHE A 18 -10.20 -4.76 2.87
N GLN A 19 -11.30 -4.82 3.62
CA GLN A 19 -11.47 -5.84 4.66
C GLN A 19 -11.68 -7.21 4.01
N PHE A 20 -12.52 -7.28 2.98
CA PHE A 20 -12.73 -8.50 2.20
C PHE A 20 -11.46 -8.95 1.49
N GLN A 21 -10.69 -8.01 0.92
CA GLN A 21 -9.41 -8.32 0.33
C GLN A 21 -8.45 -9.01 1.31
N ALA A 22 -8.37 -8.51 2.55
CA ALA A 22 -7.50 -9.10 3.56
C ALA A 22 -8.02 -10.46 4.06
N MET A 23 -9.34 -10.63 4.18
CA MET A 23 -9.97 -11.89 4.59
C MET A 23 -9.80 -13.00 3.54
N HIS A 24 -9.92 -12.67 2.26
CA HIS A 24 -9.84 -13.61 1.15
C HIS A 24 -8.43 -13.74 0.53
N ASP A 25 -7.45 -13.03 1.08
CA ASP A 25 -6.06 -12.98 0.59
C ASP A 25 -5.96 -12.71 -0.93
N THR A 26 -6.78 -11.77 -1.42
CA THR A 26 -6.87 -11.45 -2.85
C THR A 26 -5.90 -10.33 -3.25
N THR A 27 -5.44 -10.38 -4.49
CA THR A 27 -4.66 -9.30 -5.11
C THR A 27 -5.54 -8.08 -5.40
N ASP A 28 -4.96 -6.94 -5.76
CA ASP A 28 -5.75 -5.74 -6.09
C ASP A 28 -6.60 -5.97 -7.34
N GLU A 29 -6.06 -6.66 -8.35
CA GLU A 29 -6.78 -7.03 -9.57
C GLU A 29 -7.91 -8.02 -9.30
N GLU A 30 -7.64 -9.01 -8.45
CA GLU A 30 -8.67 -9.97 -8.04
C GLU A 30 -9.75 -9.28 -7.22
N THR A 31 -9.39 -8.38 -6.31
CA THR A 31 -10.35 -7.62 -5.51
C THR A 31 -11.28 -6.77 -6.37
N VAL A 32 -10.75 -6.11 -7.40
CA VAL A 32 -11.57 -5.35 -8.36
C VAL A 32 -12.51 -6.28 -9.14
N ARG A 33 -12.02 -7.45 -9.56
CA ARG A 33 -12.83 -8.44 -10.28
C ARG A 33 -13.93 -9.03 -9.39
N GLN A 34 -13.60 -9.39 -8.15
CA GLN A 34 -14.53 -9.90 -7.16
C GLN A 34 -15.60 -8.86 -6.83
N LEU A 35 -15.20 -7.60 -6.61
CA LEU A 35 -16.17 -6.53 -6.40
C LEU A 35 -17.09 -6.32 -7.61
N ALA A 36 -16.59 -6.49 -8.84
CA ALA A 36 -17.39 -6.30 -10.05
C ALA A 36 -18.40 -7.44 -10.29
N PHE A 37 -18.00 -8.69 -10.05
CA PHE A 37 -18.75 -9.86 -10.55
C PHE A 37 -19.21 -10.86 -9.48
N ASN A 38 -18.71 -10.77 -8.25
CA ASN A 38 -19.08 -11.73 -7.20
C ASN A 38 -20.31 -11.27 -6.42
N THR A 39 -21.43 -11.94 -6.65
CA THR A 39 -22.70 -11.69 -5.96
C THR A 39 -22.61 -11.91 -4.44
N GLU A 40 -21.76 -12.82 -3.96
CA GLU A 40 -21.53 -13.02 -2.52
C GLU A 40 -20.93 -11.75 -1.90
N TRP A 41 -19.99 -11.11 -2.60
CA TRP A 41 -19.40 -9.84 -2.16
C TRP A 41 -20.42 -8.70 -2.22
N HIS A 42 -21.28 -8.67 -3.25
CA HIS A 42 -22.36 -7.67 -3.32
C HIS A 42 -23.31 -7.80 -2.15
N TYR A 43 -23.75 -9.01 -1.83
CA TYR A 43 -24.64 -9.26 -0.70
C TYR A 43 -23.97 -8.91 0.63
N ALA A 44 -22.73 -9.35 0.83
CA ALA A 44 -22.00 -9.12 2.08
C ALA A 44 -21.63 -7.65 2.30
N LEU A 45 -21.44 -6.88 1.23
CA LEU A 45 -21.18 -5.44 1.26
C LEU A 45 -22.46 -4.60 1.17
N ASP A 46 -23.65 -5.22 1.18
CA ASP A 46 -24.94 -4.52 1.01
C ASP A 46 -24.98 -3.62 -0.23
N LEU A 47 -24.37 -4.10 -1.34
CA LEU A 47 -24.40 -3.46 -2.65
C LEU A 47 -25.66 -3.92 -3.38
N SER A 48 -26.80 -3.35 -3.00
CA SER A 48 -28.11 -3.65 -3.59
C SER A 48 -28.34 -3.00 -4.96
N ASP A 49 -27.45 -2.09 -5.37
CA ASP A 49 -27.55 -1.36 -6.63
C ASP A 49 -26.79 -2.08 -7.74
N GLU A 50 -27.47 -2.36 -8.87
CA GLU A 50 -26.90 -3.00 -10.06
C GLU A 50 -26.03 -2.04 -10.91
N SER A 51 -25.92 -0.77 -10.52
CA SER A 51 -25.06 0.20 -11.19
C SER A 51 -23.58 -0.16 -11.13
N ASP A 52 -22.89 0.05 -12.26
CA ASP A 52 -21.43 -0.02 -12.35
C ASP A 52 -20.74 0.94 -11.36
N GLU A 53 -21.36 2.07 -10.97
CA GLU A 53 -20.79 3.01 -10.00
C GLU A 53 -20.66 2.43 -8.57
N GLY A 54 -21.52 1.46 -8.24
CA GLY A 54 -21.55 0.77 -6.95
C GLY A 54 -20.66 -0.48 -6.94
N LYS A 55 -20.66 -1.22 -8.05
CA LYS A 55 -20.02 -2.55 -8.16
C LYS A 55 -18.62 -2.52 -8.76
N TYR A 56 -18.23 -1.44 -9.44
CA TYR A 56 -16.89 -1.34 -10.04
C TYR A 56 -16.04 -0.23 -9.41
N VAL A 57 -14.77 -0.54 -9.13
CA VAL A 57 -13.75 0.44 -8.78
C VAL A 57 -12.48 0.16 -9.59
N CYS A 58 -11.86 1.20 -10.14
CA CYS A 58 -10.59 1.02 -10.83
C CYS A 58 -9.45 0.80 -9.82
N LEU A 59 -8.39 0.09 -10.25
CA LEU A 59 -7.20 -0.21 -9.43
C LEU A 59 -6.59 1.04 -8.77
N ARG A 60 -6.53 2.16 -9.51
CA ARG A 60 -6.00 3.42 -8.98
C ARG A 60 -6.84 3.93 -7.82
N THR A 61 -8.16 3.83 -7.89
CA THR A 61 -9.07 4.26 -6.82
C THR A 61 -8.91 3.37 -5.59
N LEU A 62 -8.89 2.04 -5.78
CA LEU A 62 -8.65 1.07 -4.70
C LEU A 62 -7.33 1.40 -3.98
N TRP A 63 -6.25 1.59 -4.73
CA TRP A 63 -4.95 1.95 -4.18
C TRP A 63 -4.96 3.28 -3.42
N THR A 64 -5.57 4.32 -4.00
CA THR A 64 -5.62 5.67 -3.41
C THR A 64 -6.40 5.67 -2.11
N MET A 65 -7.54 4.97 -2.06
CA MET A 65 -8.33 4.82 -0.85
C MET A 65 -7.56 4.04 0.24
N ARG A 66 -6.84 2.97 -0.12
CA ARG A 66 -5.97 2.23 0.83
C ARG A 66 -4.91 3.14 1.44
N GLN A 67 -4.23 3.94 0.63
CA GLN A 67 -3.22 4.90 1.09
C GLN A 67 -3.83 5.90 2.06
N LEU A 68 -4.97 6.51 1.70
CA LEU A 68 -5.64 7.52 2.52
C LEU A 68 -6.10 6.96 3.87
N LEU A 69 -6.60 5.72 3.89
CA LEU A 69 -6.99 5.03 5.13
C LEU A 69 -5.79 4.72 6.02
N ALA A 70 -4.68 4.26 5.45
CA ALA A 70 -3.45 3.97 6.17
C ALA A 70 -2.79 5.25 6.72
N GLU A 71 -2.76 6.33 5.93
CA GLU A 71 -2.21 7.64 6.32
C GLU A 71 -2.98 8.25 7.48
N LYS A 72 -4.32 8.23 7.40
CA LYS A 72 -5.21 8.80 8.42
C LYS A 72 -5.41 7.91 9.64
N LYS A 73 -4.81 6.71 9.68
CA LYS A 73 -5.04 5.68 10.72
C LYS A 73 -6.53 5.36 10.93
N LEU A 74 -7.33 5.54 9.88
CA LEU A 74 -8.76 5.24 9.87
C LEU A 74 -9.01 3.74 9.71
N ASP A 75 -7.99 3.00 9.24
CA ASP A 75 -7.95 1.54 9.14
C ASP A 75 -8.41 0.87 10.45
N ARG A 76 -7.79 1.25 11.57
CA ARG A 76 -8.08 0.66 12.87
C ARG A 76 -9.43 1.11 13.43
N LEU A 77 -9.77 2.38 13.26
CA LEU A 77 -11.04 2.92 13.75
C LEU A 77 -12.25 2.31 13.03
N LEU A 78 -12.17 2.15 11.70
CA LEU A 78 -13.21 1.49 10.91
C LEU A 78 -13.38 0.04 11.34
N PHE A 79 -12.27 -0.70 11.44
CA PHE A 79 -12.32 -2.09 11.86
C PHE A 79 -12.91 -2.24 13.26
N ASP A 80 -12.37 -1.51 14.25
CA ASP A 80 -12.85 -1.57 15.63
C ASP A 80 -14.34 -1.21 15.73
N THR A 81 -14.81 -0.23 14.96
CA THR A 81 -16.21 0.19 14.97
C THR A 81 -17.13 -0.90 14.40
N VAL A 82 -16.76 -1.48 13.26
CA VAL A 82 -17.53 -2.55 12.61
C VAL A 82 -17.53 -3.81 13.47
N THR A 83 -16.37 -4.22 14.00
CA THR A 83 -16.26 -5.39 14.87
C THR A 83 -17.02 -5.20 16.17
N LYS A 84 -16.97 -4.01 16.81
CA LYS A 84 -17.78 -3.72 17.99
C LYS A 84 -19.28 -3.81 17.69
N LYS A 85 -19.71 -3.29 16.55
CA LYS A 85 -21.11 -3.35 16.14
C LYS A 85 -21.54 -4.80 15.91
N LEU A 86 -20.76 -5.58 15.17
CA LEU A 86 -21.01 -7.01 14.94
C LEU A 86 -21.03 -7.79 16.27
N ALA A 87 -20.06 -7.57 17.16
CA ALA A 87 -20.02 -8.21 18.48
C ALA A 87 -21.28 -7.90 19.31
N SER A 88 -21.77 -6.65 19.25
CA SER A 88 -23.00 -6.26 19.95
C SER A 88 -24.26 -6.90 19.35
N VAL A 89 -24.33 -7.03 18.02
CA VAL A 89 -25.49 -7.60 17.31
C VAL A 89 -25.53 -9.13 17.47
N PHE A 90 -24.38 -9.78 17.37
CA PHE A 90 -24.26 -11.24 17.46
C PHE A 90 -23.99 -11.75 18.88
N CYS A 91 -23.96 -10.87 19.88
CA CYS A 91 -23.67 -11.20 21.30
C CYS A 91 -22.39 -12.04 21.47
N VAL A 92 -21.35 -11.72 20.70
CA VAL A 92 -20.07 -12.45 20.70
C VAL A 92 -19.13 -11.85 21.73
N ASP A 93 -18.56 -12.70 22.59
CA ASP A 93 -17.51 -12.32 23.53
C ASP A 93 -16.17 -12.11 22.79
N THR A 94 -15.85 -10.85 22.50
CA THR A 94 -14.61 -10.46 21.82
C THR A 94 -13.34 -10.77 22.62
N SER A 95 -13.44 -11.09 23.93
CA SER A 95 -12.27 -11.47 24.74
C SER A 95 -11.76 -12.87 24.43
N LYS A 96 -12.60 -13.72 23.81
CA LYS A 96 -12.28 -15.11 23.43
C LYS A 96 -11.92 -15.28 21.95
N GLN A 97 -12.09 -14.23 21.14
CA GLN A 97 -11.72 -14.24 19.72
C GLN A 97 -10.29 -13.71 19.50
N ARG A 98 -9.55 -14.36 18.60
CA ARG A 98 -8.34 -13.76 18.02
C ARG A 98 -8.76 -12.52 17.23
N LEU A 99 -8.29 -11.35 17.65
CA LEU A 99 -8.54 -10.09 16.94
C LEU A 99 -7.66 -10.03 15.68
N ASP A 100 -8.17 -10.57 14.57
CA ASP A 100 -7.52 -10.49 13.24
C ASP A 100 -7.37 -9.05 12.71
N SER A 101 -7.94 -8.07 13.41
CA SER A 101 -7.72 -6.62 13.22
C SER A 101 -6.24 -6.24 13.10
N VAL A 102 -5.35 -6.89 13.87
CA VAL A 102 -3.92 -6.56 13.90
C VAL A 102 -3.24 -7.02 12.61
N HIS A 103 -3.59 -8.20 12.12
CA HIS A 103 -3.06 -8.75 10.87
C HIS A 103 -3.56 -7.94 9.66
N ILE A 104 -4.86 -7.64 9.60
CA ILE A 104 -5.45 -6.85 8.52
C ILE A 104 -4.85 -5.43 8.47
N THR A 105 -4.73 -4.75 9.62
CA THR A 105 -4.14 -3.41 9.67
C THR A 105 -2.63 -3.42 9.39
N SER A 106 -1.90 -4.48 9.76
CA SER A 106 -0.50 -4.60 9.39
C SER A 106 -0.31 -4.79 7.90
N ASP A 107 -1.14 -5.61 7.27
CA ASP A 107 -1.02 -5.93 5.85
C ASP A 107 -1.42 -4.74 4.98
N MET A 108 -2.50 -4.02 5.34
CA MET A 108 -2.87 -2.77 4.66
C MET A 108 -1.74 -1.73 4.71
N ARG A 109 -1.04 -1.60 5.84
CA ARG A 109 0.11 -0.70 5.98
C ARG A 109 1.32 -1.16 5.17
N ARG A 110 1.59 -2.46 5.12
CA ARG A 110 2.68 -3.04 4.32
C ARG A 110 2.44 -2.81 2.84
N LEU A 111 1.24 -3.12 2.34
CA LEU A 111 0.82 -2.86 0.96
C LEU A 111 0.90 -1.37 0.60
N GLY A 112 0.48 -0.49 1.53
CA GLY A 112 0.62 0.96 1.36
C GLY A 112 2.08 1.40 1.19
N ARG A 113 2.98 0.92 2.05
CA ARG A 113 4.42 1.24 1.98
C ARG A 113 5.08 0.73 0.71
N ILE A 114 4.77 -0.51 0.31
CA ILE A 114 5.25 -1.09 -0.96
C ILE A 114 4.87 -0.16 -2.12
N GLY A 115 3.62 0.28 -2.18
CA GLY A 115 3.16 1.19 -3.24
C GLY A 115 3.93 2.50 -3.31
N ILE A 116 4.30 3.09 -2.16
CA ILE A 116 5.11 4.31 -2.12
C ILE A 116 6.53 4.04 -2.64
N PHE A 117 7.18 2.98 -2.15
CA PHE A 117 8.55 2.67 -2.52
C PHE A 117 8.69 2.37 -4.01
N VAL A 118 7.79 1.54 -4.55
CA VAL A 118 7.77 1.20 -5.97
C VAL A 118 7.62 2.45 -6.83
N ARG A 119 6.66 3.34 -6.52
CA ARG A 119 6.44 4.56 -7.29
C ARG A 119 7.69 5.45 -7.33
N VAL A 120 8.38 5.56 -6.20
CA VAL A 120 9.59 6.38 -6.07
C VAL A 120 10.75 5.74 -6.83
N ILE A 121 10.93 4.42 -6.74
CA ILE A 121 11.94 3.67 -7.49
C ILE A 121 11.68 3.76 -9.00
N THR A 122 10.46 3.49 -9.47
CA THR A 122 10.10 3.59 -10.89
C THR A 122 10.33 5.00 -11.42
N GLY A 123 9.94 6.03 -10.65
CA GLY A 123 10.16 7.44 -11.01
C GLY A 123 11.66 7.78 -11.11
N PHE A 124 12.47 7.28 -10.19
CA PHE A 124 13.92 7.42 -10.23
C PHE A 124 14.54 6.70 -11.43
N LEU A 125 14.24 5.42 -11.64
CA LEU A 125 14.81 4.61 -12.73
C LEU A 125 14.41 5.14 -14.11
N THR A 126 13.17 5.63 -14.28
CA THR A 126 12.72 6.26 -15.53
C THR A 126 13.51 7.54 -15.80
N ASN A 127 13.79 8.33 -14.76
CA ASN A 127 14.58 9.56 -14.91
C ASN A 127 16.05 9.24 -15.19
N LEU A 128 16.62 8.25 -14.49
CA LEU A 128 18.00 7.79 -14.66
C LEU A 128 18.23 7.26 -16.08
N LYS A 129 17.34 6.42 -16.60
CA LYS A 129 17.41 5.90 -17.98
C LYS A 129 17.40 7.04 -19.02
N ARG A 130 16.67 8.13 -18.75
CA ARG A 130 16.55 9.27 -19.67
C ARG A 130 17.77 10.20 -19.62
N ARG A 131 18.26 10.52 -18.42
CA ARG A 131 19.34 11.52 -18.25
C ARG A 131 20.73 10.90 -18.31
N GLU A 132 20.89 9.72 -17.73
CA GLU A 132 22.18 9.05 -17.56
C GLU A 132 22.08 7.58 -18.02
N PRO A 133 21.85 7.34 -19.33
CA PRO A 133 21.66 5.98 -19.86
C PRO A 133 22.88 5.08 -19.62
N LYS A 134 24.09 5.66 -19.59
CA LYS A 134 25.33 4.93 -19.28
C LYS A 134 25.33 4.39 -17.85
N LEU A 135 24.92 5.21 -16.87
CA LEU A 135 24.81 4.78 -15.47
C LEU A 135 23.69 3.75 -15.30
N PHE A 136 22.58 3.94 -16.01
CA PHE A 136 21.49 2.97 -16.02
C PHE A 136 21.94 1.59 -16.54
N ALA A 137 22.74 1.55 -17.60
CA ALA A 137 23.26 0.29 -18.17
C ALA A 137 24.20 -0.48 -17.21
N THR A 138 24.77 0.18 -16.19
CA THR A 138 25.57 -0.52 -15.16
C THR A 138 24.73 -1.20 -14.09
N LEU A 139 23.43 -0.85 -13.99
CA LEU A 139 22.52 -1.51 -13.06
C LEU A 139 22.19 -2.91 -13.56
N ASP A 140 21.91 -3.80 -12.61
CA ASP A 140 21.38 -5.13 -12.93
C ASP A 140 20.08 -5.00 -13.74
N THR A 141 19.97 -5.79 -14.82
CA THR A 141 18.81 -5.82 -15.71
C THR A 141 17.53 -6.18 -14.95
N SER A 142 17.65 -6.89 -13.82
CA SER A 142 16.54 -7.19 -12.92
C SER A 142 15.78 -5.95 -12.43
N PHE A 143 16.43 -4.78 -12.30
CA PHE A 143 15.74 -3.54 -11.92
C PHE A 143 14.84 -3.02 -13.04
N GLY A 144 15.31 -3.11 -14.28
CA GLY A 144 14.51 -2.73 -15.45
C GLY A 144 13.28 -3.61 -15.60
N GLU A 145 13.45 -4.92 -15.46
CA GLU A 145 12.35 -5.88 -15.54
C GLU A 145 11.32 -5.69 -14.41
N ARG A 146 11.78 -5.51 -13.16
CA ARG A 146 10.89 -5.38 -12.00
C ARG A 146 10.14 -4.06 -11.92
N TYR A 147 10.75 -2.94 -12.34
CA TYR A 147 10.19 -1.61 -12.09
C TYR A 147 9.77 -0.83 -13.35
N LEU A 148 10.30 -1.18 -14.53
CA LEU A 148 10.01 -0.46 -15.79
C LEU A 148 9.18 -1.28 -16.78
N SER A 149 9.09 -2.60 -16.65
CA SER A 149 8.22 -3.42 -17.51
C SER A 149 6.75 -3.26 -17.14
N SER A 150 5.85 -3.47 -18.12
CA SER A 150 4.39 -3.46 -17.90
C SER A 150 3.98 -4.51 -16.86
N LYS A 151 4.60 -5.71 -16.91
CA LYS A 151 4.43 -6.75 -15.89
C LYS A 151 4.96 -6.29 -14.53
N GLY A 152 6.13 -5.68 -14.46
CA GLY A 152 6.72 -5.16 -13.22
C GLY A 152 5.88 -4.08 -12.52
N GLN A 153 5.24 -3.21 -13.30
CA GLN A 153 4.30 -2.22 -12.76
C GLN A 153 3.00 -2.86 -12.23
N SER A 154 2.59 -4.02 -12.75
CA SER A 154 1.44 -4.82 -12.30
C SER A 154 1.78 -5.87 -11.22
N VAL A 155 3.06 -6.28 -11.09
CA VAL A 155 3.51 -7.25 -10.06
C VAL A 155 3.07 -6.83 -8.65
N PHE A 156 2.88 -5.53 -8.39
CA PHE A 156 2.46 -5.03 -7.08
C PHE A 156 0.94 -4.88 -6.92
N SER A 157 0.15 -4.76 -8.00
CA SER A 157 -1.29 -5.03 -7.95
C SER A 157 -1.58 -6.53 -7.78
N MET A 158 -0.56 -7.38 -7.97
CA MET A 158 -0.61 -8.82 -7.75
C MET A 158 -0.07 -9.29 -6.39
N VAL A 159 0.35 -8.39 -5.49
CA VAL A 159 0.84 -8.80 -4.16
C VAL A 159 -0.34 -9.11 -3.25
N LYS A 160 -0.37 -10.35 -2.74
CA LYS A 160 -1.33 -10.76 -1.73
C LYS A 160 -0.97 -10.21 -0.35
N PRO A 161 -1.95 -9.96 0.53
CA PRO A 161 -1.71 -9.63 1.93
C PRO A 161 -0.70 -10.55 2.62
N SER A 162 -0.82 -11.86 2.40
CA SER A 162 0.08 -12.89 2.97
C SER A 162 1.54 -12.78 2.52
N GLU A 163 1.79 -12.25 1.31
CA GLU A 163 3.13 -12.11 0.73
C GLU A 163 3.77 -10.73 1.01
N SER A 164 2.99 -9.81 1.58
CA SER A 164 3.36 -8.40 1.73
C SER A 164 4.66 -8.18 2.53
N ASP A 165 4.99 -9.05 3.48
CA ASP A 165 6.23 -8.91 4.28
C ASP A 165 7.49 -9.21 3.46
N ARG A 166 7.44 -10.28 2.65
CA ARG A 166 8.54 -10.69 1.77
C ARG A 166 8.78 -9.63 0.71
N THR A 167 7.71 -9.15 0.08
CA THR A 167 7.79 -8.10 -0.93
C THR A 167 8.30 -6.78 -0.35
N LEU A 168 7.82 -6.40 0.83
CA LEU A 168 8.29 -5.18 1.50
C LEU A 168 9.79 -5.25 1.80
N SER A 169 10.29 -6.41 2.22
CA SER A 169 11.73 -6.61 2.47
C SER A 169 12.54 -6.45 1.19
N GLN A 170 12.13 -7.11 0.09
CA GLN A 170 12.81 -7.00 -1.20
C GLN A 170 12.85 -5.57 -1.74
N VAL A 171 11.71 -4.86 -1.70
CA VAL A 171 11.63 -3.48 -2.20
C VAL A 171 12.45 -2.53 -1.30
N THR A 172 12.54 -2.81 0.00
CA THR A 172 13.39 -2.05 0.93
C THR A 172 14.87 -2.25 0.64
N GLU A 173 15.29 -3.47 0.32
CA GLU A 173 16.67 -3.78 -0.11
C GLU A 173 17.00 -3.10 -1.44
N ASP A 174 16.11 -3.17 -2.42
CA ASP A 174 16.27 -2.48 -3.70
C ASP A 174 16.42 -0.96 -3.50
N LEU A 175 15.62 -0.36 -2.61
CA LEU A 175 15.71 1.06 -2.27
C LEU A 175 17.08 1.40 -1.66
N PHE A 176 17.59 0.56 -0.76
CA PHE A 176 18.91 0.72 -0.15
C PHE A 176 20.05 0.68 -1.17
N VAL A 177 20.03 -0.33 -2.05
CA VAL A 177 21.02 -0.49 -3.10
C VAL A 177 21.07 0.74 -4.00
N LEU A 178 19.91 1.28 -4.39
CA LEU A 178 19.84 2.46 -5.25
C LEU A 178 20.33 3.73 -4.54
N VAL A 179 19.96 3.95 -3.26
CA VAL A 179 20.43 5.12 -2.49
C VAL A 179 21.95 5.11 -2.38
N ARG A 180 22.53 3.99 -1.93
CA ARG A 180 23.98 3.86 -1.67
C ARG A 180 24.81 3.88 -2.94
N ARG A 181 24.33 3.27 -4.01
CA ARG A 181 25.07 3.22 -5.28
C ARG A 181 25.23 4.59 -5.92
N PHE A 182 24.23 5.46 -5.81
CA PHE A 182 24.25 6.78 -6.45
C PHE A 182 24.58 7.94 -5.51
N GLU A 183 24.91 7.67 -4.25
CA GLU A 183 25.26 8.68 -3.23
C GLU A 183 26.47 9.54 -3.64
N LYS A 184 27.45 8.95 -4.34
CA LYS A 184 28.68 9.63 -4.76
C LYS A 184 28.63 10.15 -6.20
N ALA A 185 27.54 9.94 -6.93
CA ALA A 185 27.41 10.37 -8.31
C ALA A 185 26.74 11.75 -8.37
N GLU A 186 27.51 12.83 -8.46
CA GLU A 186 27.00 14.22 -8.46
C GLU A 186 25.90 14.47 -9.50
N ALA A 187 26.06 13.91 -10.70
CA ALA A 187 25.05 14.00 -11.77
C ALA A 187 23.69 13.46 -11.34
N VAL A 188 23.66 12.41 -10.50
CA VAL A 188 22.45 11.77 -9.99
C VAL A 188 21.98 12.45 -8.70
N ALA A 189 22.90 12.90 -7.84
CA ALA A 189 22.59 13.59 -6.59
C ALA A 189 21.79 14.88 -6.81
N SER A 190 22.04 15.58 -7.92
CA SER A 190 21.29 16.80 -8.31
C SER A 190 19.84 16.53 -8.75
N MET A 191 19.45 15.27 -8.99
CA MET A 191 18.12 14.95 -9.50
C MET A 191 17.06 15.01 -8.39
N LYS A 192 15.97 15.74 -8.63
CA LYS A 192 14.80 15.77 -7.72
C LYS A 192 14.25 14.37 -7.40
N THR A 193 14.30 13.45 -8.36
CA THR A 193 13.87 12.06 -8.19
C THR A 193 14.78 11.27 -7.24
N TYR A 194 16.09 11.56 -7.23
CA TYR A 194 17.02 10.97 -6.26
C TYR A 194 16.81 11.55 -4.86
N SER A 195 16.64 12.87 -4.75
CA SER A 195 16.30 13.51 -3.46
C SER A 195 15.02 12.93 -2.84
N LEU A 196 13.99 12.68 -3.66
CA LEU A 196 12.77 12.01 -3.22
C LEU A 196 13.02 10.57 -2.75
N LEU A 197 13.85 9.81 -3.48
CA LEU A 197 14.26 8.44 -3.14
C LEU A 197 14.99 8.40 -1.79
N SER A 198 15.99 9.24 -1.60
CA SER A 198 16.75 9.35 -0.34
C SER A 198 15.89 9.84 0.82
N ARG A 199 14.97 10.77 0.57
CA ARG A 199 14.00 11.24 1.58
C ARG A 199 13.11 10.09 2.05
N VAL A 200 12.46 9.39 1.12
CA VAL A 200 11.56 8.27 1.45
C VAL A 200 12.31 7.17 2.20
N PHE A 201 13.54 6.86 1.79
CA PHE A 201 14.40 5.94 2.51
C PHE A 201 14.66 6.39 3.96
N SER A 202 15.06 7.65 4.17
CA SER A 202 15.33 8.18 5.52
C SER A 202 14.09 8.24 6.43
N GLU A 203 12.92 8.50 5.85
CA GLU A 203 11.66 8.61 6.60
C GLU A 203 11.05 7.25 6.94
N GLN A 204 11.20 6.27 6.06
CA GLN A 204 10.43 5.02 6.10
C GLN A 204 11.29 3.77 6.36
N CYS A 205 12.62 3.85 6.32
CA CYS A 205 13.52 2.71 6.56
C CYS A 205 14.35 2.92 7.84
N ASN A 206 14.67 1.82 8.53
CA ASN A 206 15.65 1.81 9.61
C ASN A 206 16.93 1.15 9.12
N VAL A 207 18.04 1.87 9.16
CA VAL A 207 19.37 1.29 8.93
C VAL A 207 19.90 0.81 10.28
N VAL A 208 20.32 -0.44 10.35
CA VAL A 208 20.96 -1.03 11.53
C VAL A 208 22.37 -1.45 11.12
N MET A 209 23.33 -1.17 12.00
CA MET A 209 24.71 -1.61 11.81
C MET A 209 24.84 -3.00 12.40
N GLU A 210 24.99 -4.03 11.56
CA GLU A 210 25.23 -5.40 12.02
C GLU A 210 26.58 -5.89 11.50
N LYS A 211 27.49 -6.23 12.41
CA LYS A 211 28.85 -6.74 12.12
C LYS A 211 29.66 -5.88 11.13
N GLY A 212 29.56 -4.56 11.20
CA GLY A 212 30.35 -3.65 10.36
C GLY A 212 29.87 -3.51 8.90
N ARG A 213 28.74 -4.13 8.52
CA ARG A 213 28.00 -3.82 7.29
C ARG A 213 26.72 -3.06 7.64
N GLU A 214 26.41 -2.04 6.85
CA GLU A 214 25.11 -1.40 6.88
C GLU A 214 24.06 -2.38 6.32
N THR A 215 23.12 -2.81 7.16
CA THR A 215 21.97 -3.59 6.73
C THR A 215 20.70 -2.81 7.01
N VAL A 216 19.71 -2.91 6.12
CA VAL A 216 18.42 -2.25 6.36
C VAL A 216 17.53 -3.22 7.09
N TRP A 217 17.17 -2.86 8.32
CA TRP A 217 16.27 -3.66 9.14
C TRP A 217 14.83 -3.14 8.97
N GLY A 218 14.22 -3.54 7.86
CA GLY A 218 12.81 -3.33 7.57
C GLY A 218 12.33 -1.87 7.55
N ALA A 219 11.05 -1.70 7.21
CA ALA A 219 10.41 -0.39 7.19
C ALA A 219 10.15 0.11 8.62
N ARG A 220 10.71 1.28 8.98
CA ARG A 220 10.61 1.94 10.28
C ARG A 220 9.16 1.93 10.77
N ARG A 221 8.90 1.35 11.95
CA ARG A 221 7.64 1.59 12.68
C ARG A 221 7.63 3.08 13.05
N ARG A 222 6.74 3.88 12.47
CA ARG A 222 6.55 5.26 12.95
C ARG A 222 6.19 5.14 14.43
N ARG A 223 6.98 5.78 15.31
CA ARG A 223 6.70 5.88 16.75
C ARG A 223 5.21 6.16 16.91
N SER A 224 4.50 5.34 17.69
CA SER A 224 3.18 5.75 18.13
C SER A 224 3.37 7.11 18.78
N VAL A 225 2.58 8.09 18.33
CA VAL A 225 2.39 9.28 19.12
C VAL A 225 1.92 8.75 20.47
N ARG A 226 2.77 8.88 21.51
CA ARG A 226 2.33 8.74 22.89
C ARG A 226 1.11 9.64 22.97
N SER A 227 -0.08 9.08 23.13
CA SER A 227 -1.24 9.86 23.53
C SER A 227 -0.88 10.42 24.90
N GLY A 228 -0.39 11.66 24.89
CA GLY A 228 -0.16 12.41 26.10
C GLY A 228 -1.51 12.81 26.65
N ARG A 229 -1.82 12.24 27.82
CA ARG A 229 -2.83 12.63 28.82
C ARG A 229 -4.24 12.90 28.33
#